data_AF-A0A0X3UU38-F1
#
_entry.id   AF-A0A0X3UU38-F1
#
_cell.length_a   1.000
_cell.length_b   1.000
_cell.length_c   1.000
_cell.angle_alpha   90.00
_cell.angle_beta   90.00
_cell.angle_gamma   90.00
#
_symmetry.space_group_name_H-M   'P 1'
#
loop_
_entity.id
_entity.type
_entity.pdbx_description
1 polymer ?
#
loop_
_entity_poly.entity_id
_entity_poly.type
_entity_poly.pdbx_seq_one_letter_code
_entity_poly.pdbx_strand_id
1 'polypeptide(L)'
;MWGLCAALLGVVMLLLGAAGLAIVPSLIEDEKAFTTATSCTALSSSHDDCLRSFGATVTRTVIKEQNKSSEYTLYLNGPTQVPRSIDMGASEPLLKRLRPGDNVTVTLWRDYATAVRQGNVSQETADTPEGEPVFVCALALAVICGGAHGLYAGGMALARARRHAVRDLPATPVTRGKEAAGAALCALPAMVVGTFTSVPVMLVVWLGLLPLVRWIVQRQQQRSTGRHARLPLHTV
;
A
#
# COMPACT_ATOMS: atom_id res chain seq x y z
N MET A 1 29.02 9.15 -10.57
CA MET A 1 28.18 9.70 -9.48
C MET A 1 26.80 9.03 -9.42
N TRP A 2 26.03 8.97 -10.52
CA TRP A 2 24.67 8.38 -10.52
C TRP A 2 24.56 6.94 -9.98
N GLY A 3 25.54 6.06 -10.26
CA GLY A 3 25.54 4.67 -9.79
C GLY A 3 25.61 4.50 -8.27
N LEU A 4 26.33 5.41 -7.58
CA LEU A 4 26.38 5.42 -6.12
C LEU A 4 25.04 5.86 -5.53
N CYS A 5 24.44 6.92 -6.10
CA CYS A 5 23.12 7.39 -5.69
C CYS A 5 22.04 6.31 -5.89
N ALA A 6 22.06 5.61 -7.02
CA ALA A 6 21.13 4.51 -7.30
C ALA A 6 21.31 3.33 -6.33
N ALA A 7 22.55 2.97 -6.01
CA ALA A 7 22.83 1.92 -5.05
C ALA A 7 22.38 2.29 -3.63
N LEU A 8 22.69 3.51 -3.17
CA LEU A 8 22.27 4.01 -1.86
C LEU A 8 20.75 4.08 -1.74
N LEU A 9 20.07 4.64 -2.74
CA LEU A 9 18.60 4.65 -2.79
C LEU A 9 18.04 3.22 -2.75
N GLY A 10 18.66 2.30 -3.48
CA GLY A 10 18.30 0.87 -3.47
C GLY A 10 18.40 0.26 -2.06
N VAL A 11 19.48 0.53 -1.34
CA VAL A 11 19.66 0.09 0.06
C VAL A 11 18.58 0.69 0.96
N VAL A 12 18.32 2.00 0.88
CA VAL A 12 17.27 2.65 1.69
C VAL A 12 15.91 2.03 1.43
N MET A 13 15.54 1.81 0.17
CA MET A 13 14.27 1.15 -0.17
C MET A 13 14.20 -0.28 0.38
N LEU A 14 15.28 -1.07 0.27
CA LEU A 14 15.31 -2.41 0.85
C LEU A 14 15.12 -2.39 2.37
N LEU A 15 15.75 -1.45 3.08
CA LEU A 15 15.57 -1.30 4.53
C LEU A 15 14.14 -0.91 4.89
N LEU A 16 13.54 0.05 4.17
CA LEU A 16 12.15 0.47 4.39
C LEU A 16 11.16 -0.66 4.12
N GLY A 17 11.35 -1.40 3.03
CA GLY A 17 10.51 -2.55 2.71
C GLY A 17 10.68 -3.70 3.69
N ALA A 18 11.90 -3.97 4.16
CA ALA A 18 12.15 -4.97 5.20
C ALA A 18 11.49 -4.58 6.54
N ALA A 19 11.58 -3.31 6.94
CA ALA A 19 10.90 -2.81 8.12
C ALA A 19 9.37 -2.93 7.99
N GLY A 20 8.82 -2.60 6.80
CA GLY A 20 7.41 -2.80 6.49
C GLY A 20 6.97 -4.25 6.62
N LEU A 21 7.75 -5.21 6.09
CA LEU A 21 7.45 -6.64 6.28
C LEU A 21 7.59 -7.11 7.72
N ALA A 22 8.49 -6.52 8.50
CA ALA A 22 8.71 -6.91 9.90
C ALA A 22 7.53 -6.55 10.81
N ILE A 23 6.73 -5.53 10.47
CA ILE A 23 5.53 -5.14 11.22
C ILE A 23 4.26 -5.87 10.78
N VAL A 24 4.25 -6.52 9.61
CA VAL A 24 3.05 -7.22 9.12
C VAL A 24 2.50 -8.26 10.12
N PRO A 25 3.32 -9.08 10.81
CA PRO A 25 2.81 -10.02 11.81
C PRO A 25 2.01 -9.35 12.93
N SER A 26 2.48 -8.22 13.46
CA SER A 26 1.75 -7.50 14.52
C SER A 26 0.44 -6.91 13.99
N LEU A 27 0.44 -6.41 12.75
CA LEU A 27 -0.80 -5.93 12.12
C LEU A 27 -1.82 -7.06 11.91
N ILE A 28 -1.38 -8.27 11.55
CA ILE A 28 -2.26 -9.45 11.46
C ILE A 28 -2.85 -9.81 12.83
N GLU A 29 -2.05 -9.70 13.90
CA GLU A 29 -2.52 -9.94 15.27
C GLU A 29 -3.56 -8.90 15.69
N ASP A 30 -3.35 -7.62 15.36
CA ASP A 30 -4.31 -6.55 15.63
C ASP A 30 -5.61 -6.71 14.83
N GLU A 31 -5.53 -7.03 13.54
CA GLU A 31 -6.71 -7.32 12.71
C GLU A 31 -7.50 -8.52 13.26
N LYS A 32 -6.81 -9.58 13.70
CA LYS A 32 -7.47 -10.73 14.32
C LYS A 32 -8.10 -10.38 15.67
N ALA A 33 -7.43 -9.58 16.49
CA ALA A 33 -7.95 -9.13 17.78
C ALA A 33 -9.19 -8.24 17.58
N PHE A 34 -9.17 -7.36 16.58
CA PHE A 34 -10.30 -6.51 16.23
C PHE A 34 -11.50 -7.30 15.72
N THR A 35 -11.30 -8.21 14.74
CA THR A 35 -12.39 -9.01 14.14
C THR A 35 -13.07 -9.95 15.12
N THR A 36 -12.39 -10.31 16.22
CA THR A 36 -12.94 -11.13 17.30
C THR A 36 -13.42 -10.30 18.50
N ALA A 37 -13.25 -8.98 18.47
CA ALA A 37 -13.66 -8.10 19.56
C ALA A 37 -15.19 -8.10 19.72
N THR A 38 -15.63 -8.10 20.97
CA THR A 38 -17.04 -8.02 21.34
C THR A 38 -17.35 -6.68 21.99
N SER A 39 -18.63 -6.32 22.11
CA SER A 39 -19.03 -5.10 22.82
C SER A 39 -18.56 -5.14 24.28
N CYS A 40 -18.00 -4.03 24.76
CA CYS A 40 -17.51 -3.96 26.12
C CYS A 40 -18.63 -4.11 27.16
N THR A 41 -18.27 -4.65 28.31
CA THR A 41 -19.09 -4.57 29.53
C THR A 41 -18.81 -3.26 30.26
N ALA A 42 -19.71 -2.85 31.17
CA ALA A 42 -19.62 -1.55 31.84
C ALA A 42 -18.33 -1.32 32.67
N LEU A 43 -17.54 -2.37 32.92
CA LEU A 43 -16.28 -2.33 33.68
C LEU A 43 -15.02 -2.24 32.80
N SER A 44 -15.16 -2.15 31.47
CA SER A 44 -14.01 -2.21 30.57
C SER A 44 -13.17 -0.92 30.56
N SER A 45 -11.85 -1.09 30.51
CA SER A 45 -10.87 0.00 30.43
C SER A 45 -10.70 0.52 29.00
N SER A 46 -9.93 1.60 28.82
CA SER A 46 -9.64 2.15 27.48
C SER A 46 -8.70 1.30 26.63
N HIS A 47 -7.99 0.34 27.24
CA HIS A 47 -7.02 -0.52 26.56
C HIS A 47 -7.54 -1.94 26.36
N ASP A 48 -8.78 -2.22 26.73
CA ASP A 48 -9.36 -3.55 26.57
C ASP A 48 -9.69 -3.83 25.10
N ASP A 49 -9.53 -5.08 24.69
CA ASP A 49 -9.85 -5.58 23.34
C ASP A 49 -11.36 -5.76 23.13
N CYS A 50 -12.12 -4.68 23.31
CA CYS A 50 -13.57 -4.67 23.15
C CYS A 50 -14.05 -3.37 22.50
N LEU A 51 -15.24 -3.43 21.89
CA LEU A 51 -15.85 -2.32 21.16
C LEU A 51 -16.67 -1.43 22.09
N ARG A 52 -16.36 -0.13 22.08
CA ARG A 52 -17.04 0.90 22.88
C ARG A 52 -17.76 1.87 21.98
N SER A 53 -19.03 2.15 22.26
CA SER A 53 -19.83 3.10 21.49
C SER A 53 -20.05 4.38 22.28
N PHE A 54 -19.73 5.52 21.67
CA PHE A 54 -19.93 6.84 22.26
C PHE A 54 -20.80 7.69 21.33
N GLY A 55 -21.74 8.42 21.92
CA GLY A 55 -22.50 9.45 21.19
C GLY A 55 -21.63 10.69 20.98
N ALA A 56 -21.65 11.23 19.77
CA ALA A 56 -20.99 12.50 19.44
C ALA A 56 -21.86 13.29 18.45
N THR A 57 -21.63 14.60 18.40
CA THR A 57 -22.33 15.51 17.48
C THR A 57 -21.36 16.01 16.43
N VAL A 58 -21.78 15.97 15.17
CA VAL A 58 -21.00 16.46 14.04
C VAL A 58 -20.86 17.97 14.13
N THR A 59 -19.64 18.46 14.11
CA THR A 59 -19.36 19.91 14.07
C THR A 59 -19.08 20.36 12.65
N ARG A 60 -18.33 19.55 11.88
CA ARG A 60 -17.92 19.89 10.52
C ARG A 60 -17.55 18.62 9.75
N THR A 61 -17.76 18.64 8.45
CA THR A 61 -17.25 17.64 7.51
C THR A 61 -16.31 18.32 6.50
N VAL A 62 -15.23 17.64 6.13
CA VAL A 62 -14.29 18.07 5.09
C VAL A 62 -14.19 16.95 4.08
N ILE A 63 -14.59 17.25 2.85
CA ILE A 63 -14.44 16.37 1.70
C ILE A 63 -13.69 17.18 0.65
N LYS A 64 -12.45 16.81 0.38
CA LYS A 64 -11.68 17.36 -0.74
C LYS A 64 -11.28 16.22 -1.63
N GLU A 65 -11.75 16.26 -2.88
CA GLU A 65 -11.36 15.30 -3.91
C GLU A 65 -10.52 16.07 -4.94
N GLN A 66 -9.20 15.85 -4.96
CA GLN A 66 -8.32 16.37 -6.00
C GLN A 66 -7.68 15.21 -6.76
N ASN A 67 -7.28 15.45 -8.02
CA ASN A 67 -6.67 14.45 -8.91
C ASN A 67 -5.45 13.69 -8.32
N LYS A 68 -4.82 14.20 -7.25
CA LYS A 68 -3.63 13.60 -6.62
C LYS A 68 -3.72 13.45 -5.10
N SER A 69 -4.80 13.94 -4.48
CA SER A 69 -4.95 13.90 -3.02
C SER A 69 -6.42 14.02 -2.66
N SER A 70 -6.87 13.15 -1.78
CA SER A 70 -8.21 13.21 -1.20
C SER A 70 -8.12 13.35 0.32
N GLU A 71 -9.01 14.16 0.90
CA GLU A 71 -9.11 14.39 2.35
C GLU A 71 -10.57 14.19 2.76
N TYR A 72 -10.81 13.30 3.72
CA TYR A 72 -12.15 12.90 4.18
C TYR A 72 -12.23 12.98 5.70
N THR A 73 -12.22 14.19 6.25
CA THR A 73 -12.15 14.39 7.70
C THR A 73 -13.52 14.73 8.29
N LEU A 74 -13.90 14.02 9.35
CA LEU A 74 -15.07 14.28 10.17
C LEU A 74 -14.66 14.95 11.48
N TYR A 75 -15.24 16.10 11.81
CA TYR A 75 -15.03 16.77 13.09
C TYR A 75 -16.22 16.58 14.01
N LEU A 76 -15.94 16.20 15.25
CA LEU A 76 -16.92 15.82 16.24
C LEU A 76 -16.75 16.60 17.54
N ASN A 77 -17.87 16.78 18.23
CA ASN A 77 -17.93 17.21 19.62
C ASN A 77 -18.57 16.08 20.43
N GLY A 78 -17.88 15.56 21.43
CA GLY A 78 -18.31 14.39 22.20
C GLY A 78 -17.53 14.24 23.50
N PRO A 79 -17.69 13.09 24.18
CA PRO A 79 -16.91 12.73 25.36
C PRO A 79 -15.40 12.81 25.10
N THR A 80 -14.60 12.96 26.16
CA THR A 80 -13.13 13.12 26.06
C THR A 80 -12.42 11.95 25.39
N GLN A 81 -13.05 10.77 25.35
CA GLN A 81 -12.55 9.57 24.69
C GLN A 81 -12.68 9.64 23.17
N VAL A 82 -13.63 10.43 22.64
CA VAL A 82 -13.87 10.54 21.19
C VAL A 82 -12.88 11.55 20.60
N PRO A 83 -12.12 11.19 19.55
CA PRO A 83 -11.26 12.13 18.85
C PRO A 83 -12.05 13.32 18.28
N ARG A 84 -11.49 14.52 18.38
CA ARG A 84 -12.10 15.75 17.82
C ARG A 84 -12.19 15.73 16.30
N SER A 85 -11.32 14.96 15.65
CA SER A 85 -11.28 14.74 14.22
C SER A 85 -11.00 13.28 13.93
N ILE A 86 -11.69 12.72 12.95
CA ILE A 86 -11.57 11.34 12.50
C ILE A 86 -11.35 11.37 10.98
N ASP A 87 -10.36 10.63 10.50
CA ASP A 87 -10.22 10.37 9.05
C ASP A 87 -11.17 9.23 8.66
N MET A 88 -12.13 9.52 7.80
CA MET A 88 -13.14 8.56 7.36
C MET A 88 -12.65 7.68 6.20
N GLY A 89 -11.49 7.98 5.61
CA GLY A 89 -10.92 7.25 4.46
C GLY A 89 -11.67 7.42 3.14
N ALA A 90 -12.97 7.66 3.17
CA ALA A 90 -13.84 7.85 2.02
C ALA A 90 -15.02 8.81 2.31
N SER A 91 -15.56 9.43 1.26
CA SER A 91 -16.75 10.30 1.35
C SER A 91 -18.06 9.53 1.52
N GLU A 92 -18.13 8.30 1.00
CA GLU A 92 -19.32 7.45 1.06
C GLU A 92 -19.07 6.21 1.93
N PRO A 93 -20.12 5.62 2.53
CA PRO A 93 -21.53 6.00 2.39
C PRO A 93 -21.96 7.14 3.33
N LEU A 94 -21.32 7.36 4.47
CA LEU A 94 -21.86 8.20 5.54
C LEU A 94 -21.39 9.66 5.46
N LEU A 95 -20.09 9.91 5.29
CA LEU A 95 -19.50 11.26 5.49
C LEU A 95 -20.18 12.35 4.64
N LYS A 96 -20.50 12.05 3.38
CA LYS A 96 -21.17 12.95 2.43
C LYS A 96 -22.61 13.32 2.83
N ARG A 97 -23.25 12.55 3.70
CA ARG A 97 -24.62 12.80 4.20
C ARG A 97 -24.66 13.56 5.51
N LEU A 98 -23.57 13.53 6.28
CA LEU A 98 -23.48 14.16 7.59
C LEU A 98 -23.48 15.69 7.48
N ARG A 99 -24.28 16.33 8.33
CA ARG A 99 -24.35 17.79 8.48
C ARG A 99 -23.93 18.21 9.89
N PRO A 100 -23.40 19.43 10.06
CA PRO A 100 -23.22 20.01 11.39
C PRO A 100 -24.52 19.95 12.20
N GLY A 101 -24.43 19.48 13.46
CA GLY A 101 -25.55 19.25 14.36
C GLY A 101 -26.08 17.81 14.38
N ASP A 102 -25.67 16.96 13.42
CA ASP A 102 -26.10 15.56 13.39
C ASP A 102 -25.53 14.77 14.57
N ASN A 103 -26.35 13.91 15.17
CA ASN A 103 -25.89 12.96 16.18
C ASN A 103 -25.41 11.67 15.52
N VAL A 104 -24.22 11.24 15.89
CA VAL A 104 -23.58 10.02 15.42
C VAL A 104 -23.13 9.17 16.60
N THR A 105 -23.00 7.88 16.37
CA THR A 105 -22.34 6.94 17.30
C THR A 105 -20.96 6.64 16.74
N VAL A 106 -19.92 6.88 17.52
CA VAL A 106 -18.54 6.48 17.20
C VAL A 106 -18.23 5.19 17.94
N THR A 107 -17.77 4.19 17.20
CA THR A 107 -17.25 2.95 17.75
C THR A 107 -15.74 3.07 17.91
N LEU A 108 -15.25 2.82 19.11
CA LEU A 108 -13.85 2.79 19.44
C LEU A 108 -13.43 1.35 19.78
N TRP A 109 -12.28 0.94 19.27
CA TRP A 109 -11.57 -0.26 19.70
C TRP A 109 -10.20 0.18 20.19
N ARG A 110 -9.87 -0.09 21.46
CA ARG A 110 -8.75 0.58 22.15
C ARG A 110 -8.85 2.10 21.94
N ASP A 111 -7.81 2.75 21.45
CA ASP A 111 -7.75 4.17 21.10
C ASP A 111 -8.12 4.50 19.65
N TYR A 112 -8.40 3.49 18.81
CA TYR A 112 -8.79 3.66 17.41
C TYR A 112 -10.29 3.93 17.30
N ALA A 113 -10.68 4.98 16.58
CA ALA A 113 -12.07 5.23 16.22
C ALA A 113 -12.40 4.48 14.94
N THR A 114 -12.85 3.23 15.03
CA THR A 114 -12.95 2.29 13.88
C THR A 114 -14.20 2.46 13.04
N ALA A 115 -15.30 2.97 13.60
CA ALA A 115 -16.51 3.18 12.82
C ALA A 115 -17.31 4.38 13.31
N VAL A 116 -18.04 4.99 12.39
CA VAL A 116 -19.03 6.02 12.68
C VAL A 116 -20.38 5.58 12.11
N ARG A 117 -21.43 5.72 12.90
CA ARG A 117 -22.79 5.30 12.57
C ARG A 117 -23.79 6.43 12.77
N GLN A 118 -24.70 6.60 11.82
CA GLN A 118 -25.88 7.45 11.92
C GLN A 118 -27.12 6.62 11.59
N GLY A 119 -27.98 6.37 12.58
CA GLY A 119 -29.14 5.50 12.42
C GLY A 119 -28.73 4.08 11.97
N ASN A 120 -29.15 3.71 10.76
CA ASN A 120 -28.89 2.40 10.14
C ASN A 120 -27.67 2.41 9.20
N VAL A 121 -27.04 3.56 8.98
CA VAL A 121 -25.85 3.67 8.12
C VAL A 121 -24.62 3.65 9.00
N SER A 122 -23.73 2.68 8.78
CA SER A 122 -22.39 2.63 9.37
C SER A 122 -21.33 2.83 8.28
N GLN A 123 -20.23 3.47 8.63
CA GLN A 123 -19.05 3.59 7.80
C GLN A 123 -17.81 3.38 8.67
N GLU A 124 -16.90 2.54 8.21
CA GLU A 124 -15.56 2.36 8.78
C GLU A 124 -14.67 3.56 8.50
N THR A 125 -13.74 3.82 9.40
CA THR A 125 -12.78 4.92 9.30
C THR A 125 -11.44 4.42 8.74
N ALA A 126 -10.53 5.35 8.45
CA ALA A 126 -9.17 5.01 8.03
C ALA A 126 -8.34 4.35 9.15
N ASP A 127 -8.77 4.48 10.41
CA ASP A 127 -8.10 3.90 11.59
C ASP A 127 -8.58 2.46 11.88
N THR A 128 -9.37 1.87 10.99
CA THR A 128 -9.82 0.47 11.10
C THR A 128 -8.66 -0.49 10.78
N PRO A 129 -8.31 -1.44 11.66
CA PRO A 129 -7.21 -2.39 11.40
C PRO A 129 -7.43 -3.34 10.21
N GLU A 130 -8.67 -3.46 9.74
CA GLU A 130 -9.02 -4.37 8.64
C GLU A 130 -8.33 -3.99 7.32
N GLY A 131 -7.69 -4.97 6.68
CA GLY A 131 -7.00 -4.79 5.40
C GLY A 131 -5.65 -4.05 5.47
N GLU A 132 -5.29 -3.45 6.61
CA GLU A 132 -3.99 -2.80 6.83
C GLU A 132 -2.80 -3.75 6.60
N PRO A 133 -2.80 -5.01 7.10
CA PRO A 133 -1.66 -5.91 6.91
C PRO A 133 -1.42 -6.24 5.43
N VAL A 134 -2.50 -6.39 4.66
CA VAL A 134 -2.46 -6.66 3.22
C VAL A 134 -1.87 -5.47 2.48
N PHE A 135 -2.33 -4.25 2.78
CA PHE A 135 -1.83 -3.02 2.17
C PHE A 135 -0.34 -2.80 2.46
N VAL A 136 0.05 -2.87 3.74
CA VAL A 136 1.44 -2.68 4.17
C VAL A 136 2.36 -3.74 3.54
N CYS A 137 1.93 -5.00 3.50
CA CYS A 137 2.70 -6.07 2.86
C CYS A 137 2.86 -5.84 1.36
N ALA A 138 1.79 -5.47 0.64
CA ALA A 138 1.85 -5.18 -0.79
C ALA A 138 2.79 -4.01 -1.11
N LEU A 139 2.70 -2.92 -0.32
CA LEU A 139 3.58 -1.76 -0.46
C LEU A 139 5.04 -2.13 -0.19
N ALA A 140 5.31 -2.87 0.88
CA ALA A 140 6.65 -3.33 1.24
C ALA A 140 7.29 -4.17 0.12
N LEU A 141 6.54 -5.08 -0.49
CA LEU A 141 7.00 -5.89 -1.63
C LEU A 141 7.33 -5.03 -2.86
N ALA A 142 6.47 -4.05 -3.18
CA ALA A 142 6.71 -3.13 -4.28
C ALA A 142 8.00 -2.30 -4.05
N VAL A 143 8.20 -1.81 -2.83
CA VAL A 143 9.40 -1.07 -2.43
C VAL A 143 10.65 -1.96 -2.50
N ILE A 144 10.59 -3.22 -2.05
CA ILE A 144 11.70 -4.18 -2.14
C ILE A 144 12.08 -4.44 -3.61
N CYS A 145 11.10 -4.58 -4.51
CA CYS A 145 11.37 -4.76 -5.94
C CYS A 145 12.15 -3.58 -6.53
N GLY A 146 11.72 -2.35 -6.20
CA GLY A 146 12.43 -1.14 -6.59
C GLY A 146 13.84 -1.07 -6.00
N GLY A 147 13.97 -1.39 -4.72
CA GLY A 147 15.25 -1.40 -4.00
C GLY A 147 16.26 -2.40 -4.58
N ALA A 148 15.83 -3.63 -4.84
CA ALA A 148 16.64 -4.67 -5.47
C ALA A 148 17.12 -4.25 -6.87
N HIS A 149 16.25 -3.61 -7.66
CA HIS A 149 16.63 -3.08 -8.96
C HIS A 149 17.65 -1.94 -8.86
N GLY A 150 17.42 -0.96 -7.97
CA GLY A 150 18.33 0.16 -7.74
C GLY A 150 19.72 -0.31 -7.30
N LEU A 151 19.77 -1.27 -6.37
CA LEU A 151 21.01 -1.88 -5.91
C LEU A 151 21.74 -2.61 -7.04
N TYR A 152 21.02 -3.40 -7.85
CA TYR A 152 21.59 -4.09 -9.01
C TYR A 152 22.14 -3.11 -10.06
N ALA A 153 21.36 -2.12 -10.46
CA ALA A 153 21.74 -1.13 -11.47
C ALA A 153 22.91 -0.26 -11.00
N GLY A 154 22.87 0.22 -9.75
CA GLY A 154 23.92 1.00 -9.12
C GLY A 154 25.21 0.21 -8.94
N GLY A 155 25.12 -1.03 -8.46
CA GLY A 155 26.26 -1.94 -8.34
C GLY A 155 26.92 -2.24 -9.68
N MET A 156 26.13 -2.48 -10.73
CA MET A 156 26.62 -2.65 -12.10
C MET A 156 27.33 -1.40 -12.62
N ALA A 157 26.78 -0.22 -12.38
CA ALA A 157 27.38 1.05 -12.77
C ALA A 157 28.72 1.31 -12.05
N LEU A 158 28.79 1.02 -10.75
CA LEU A 158 30.01 1.15 -9.95
C LEU A 158 31.09 0.13 -10.37
N ALA A 159 30.70 -1.13 -10.58
CA ALA A 159 31.61 -2.18 -11.02
C ALA A 159 32.21 -1.90 -12.41
N ARG A 160 31.48 -1.17 -13.27
CA ARG A 160 31.98 -0.69 -14.57
C ARG A 160 32.78 0.59 -14.49
N ALA A 161 32.41 1.55 -13.64
CA ALA A 161 33.25 2.72 -13.43
C ALA A 161 34.66 2.31 -12.95
N ARG A 162 34.75 1.24 -12.15
CA ARG A 162 36.01 0.61 -11.74
C ARG A 162 36.73 -0.15 -12.88
N ARG A 163 36.00 -0.65 -13.88
CA ARG A 163 36.55 -1.37 -15.05
C ARG A 163 36.46 -0.45 -16.29
N HIS A 164 37.44 0.43 -16.47
CA HIS A 164 37.53 1.51 -17.47
C HIS A 164 37.21 1.14 -18.95
N ALA A 165 35.97 0.81 -19.32
CA ALA A 165 35.66 0.40 -20.69
C ALA A 165 34.42 1.06 -21.30
N VAL A 166 34.69 1.70 -22.44
CA VAL A 166 33.84 2.19 -23.51
C VAL A 166 32.91 1.08 -24.03
N ARG A 167 31.57 1.26 -23.88
CA ARG A 167 30.51 0.78 -24.79
C ARG A 167 29.12 1.16 -24.26
N ASP A 168 28.16 1.28 -25.17
CA ASP A 168 26.74 1.57 -24.93
C ASP A 168 26.14 0.77 -23.76
N LEU A 169 25.14 1.34 -23.07
CA LEU A 169 24.41 0.62 -22.03
C LEU A 169 23.89 -0.72 -22.59
N PRO A 170 24.30 -1.88 -22.06
CA PRO A 170 23.72 -3.14 -22.48
C PRO A 170 22.23 -3.15 -22.15
N ALA A 171 21.45 -3.89 -22.93
CA ALA A 171 20.01 -4.00 -22.72
C ALA A 171 19.63 -4.63 -21.36
N THR A 172 20.58 -5.24 -20.64
CA THR A 172 20.34 -6.00 -19.41
C THR A 172 19.76 -5.21 -18.22
N PRO A 173 20.28 -4.03 -17.83
CA PRO A 173 19.64 -3.17 -16.83
C PRO A 173 18.22 -2.76 -17.23
N VAL A 174 17.97 -2.48 -18.51
CA VAL A 174 16.64 -2.11 -19.01
C VAL A 174 15.68 -3.29 -18.90
N THR A 175 16.11 -4.52 -19.23
CA THR A 175 15.31 -5.74 -19.01
C THR A 175 14.94 -5.91 -17.55
N ARG A 176 15.93 -5.81 -16.66
CA ARG A 176 15.74 -6.01 -15.21
C ARG A 176 14.87 -4.92 -14.59
N GLY A 177 14.92 -3.70 -15.12
CA GLY A 177 14.02 -2.62 -14.72
C GLY A 177 12.57 -2.91 -15.09
N LYS A 178 12.34 -3.43 -16.31
CA LYS A 178 11.00 -3.87 -16.74
C LYS A 178 10.47 -5.03 -15.89
N GLU A 179 11.32 -6.00 -15.56
CA GLU A 179 10.96 -7.10 -14.65
C GLU A 179 10.59 -6.59 -13.26
N ALA A 180 11.39 -5.67 -12.69
CA ALA A 180 11.14 -5.11 -11.36
C ALA A 180 9.86 -4.26 -11.33
N ALA A 181 9.62 -3.44 -12.37
CA ALA A 181 8.40 -2.67 -12.50
C ALA A 181 7.17 -3.56 -12.66
N GLY A 182 7.28 -4.64 -13.46
CA GLY A 182 6.21 -5.63 -13.60
C GLY A 182 5.94 -6.36 -12.29
N ALA A 183 6.97 -6.76 -11.55
CA ALA A 183 6.83 -7.40 -10.25
C ALA A 183 6.16 -6.49 -9.21
N ALA A 184 6.54 -5.20 -9.18
CA ALA A 184 5.89 -4.20 -8.33
C ALA A 184 4.42 -3.99 -8.74
N LEU A 185 4.12 -3.92 -10.04
CA LEU A 185 2.75 -3.76 -10.53
C LEU A 185 1.86 -4.97 -10.20
N CYS A 186 2.41 -6.18 -10.21
CA CYS A 186 1.71 -7.40 -9.79
C CYS A 186 1.34 -7.42 -8.31
N ALA A 187 1.87 -6.52 -7.48
CA ALA A 187 1.43 -6.37 -6.10
C ALA A 187 -0.03 -5.86 -6.01
N LEU A 188 -0.50 -5.08 -7.00
CA LEU A 188 -1.88 -4.56 -7.01
C LEU A 188 -2.95 -5.66 -7.14
N PRO A 189 -2.94 -6.53 -8.18
CA PRO A 189 -3.92 -7.62 -8.26
C PRO A 189 -3.75 -8.63 -7.12
N ALA A 190 -2.52 -8.85 -6.63
CA ALA A 190 -2.30 -9.70 -5.47
C ALA A 190 -2.96 -9.11 -4.21
N MET A 191 -2.79 -7.81 -3.98
CA MET A 191 -3.42 -7.07 -2.88
C MET A 191 -4.93 -7.18 -2.92
N VAL A 192 -5.55 -7.01 -4.10
CA VAL A 192 -7.01 -7.19 -4.27
C VAL A 192 -7.45 -8.60 -3.89
N VAL A 193 -6.69 -9.66 -4.21
CA VAL A 193 -7.01 -11.01 -3.74
C VAL A 193 -6.80 -11.12 -2.23
N GLY A 194 -5.73 -10.51 -1.71
CA GLY A 194 -5.39 -10.48 -0.29
C GLY A 194 -6.49 -9.88 0.57
N THR A 195 -7.12 -8.78 0.14
CA THR A 195 -8.19 -8.11 0.88
C THR A 195 -9.43 -8.99 1.07
N PHE A 196 -9.63 -10.01 0.22
CA PHE A 196 -10.74 -10.97 0.36
C PHE A 196 -10.32 -12.29 1.00
N THR A 197 -9.03 -12.49 1.28
CA THR A 197 -8.51 -13.80 1.70
C THR A 197 -7.59 -13.68 2.90
N SER A 198 -6.30 -13.41 2.66
CA SER A 198 -5.27 -13.21 3.69
C SER A 198 -3.92 -12.84 3.04
N VAL A 199 -2.98 -12.37 3.86
CA VAL A 199 -1.59 -12.06 3.45
C VAL A 199 -0.87 -13.27 2.82
N PRO A 200 -0.94 -14.52 3.34
CA PRO A 200 -0.26 -15.66 2.71
C PRO A 200 -0.79 -15.96 1.30
N VAL A 201 -2.10 -15.86 1.08
CA VAL A 201 -2.69 -16.07 -0.26
C VAL A 201 -2.24 -14.98 -1.21
N MET A 202 -2.20 -13.73 -0.76
CA MET A 202 -1.62 -12.62 -1.53
C MET A 202 -0.19 -12.93 -1.98
N LEU A 203 0.68 -13.40 -1.08
CA LEU A 203 2.07 -13.75 -1.41
C LEU A 203 2.15 -14.85 -2.47
N VAL A 204 1.32 -15.89 -2.36
CA VAL A 204 1.25 -16.97 -3.35
C VAL A 204 0.83 -16.45 -4.73
N VAL A 205 -0.20 -15.60 -4.78
CA VAL A 205 -0.65 -14.96 -6.03
C VAL A 205 0.46 -14.11 -6.63
N TRP A 206 1.09 -13.26 -5.81
CA TRP A 206 2.18 -12.40 -6.25
C TRP A 206 3.35 -13.20 -6.83
N LEU A 207 3.81 -14.23 -6.12
CA LEU A 207 4.88 -15.12 -6.58
C LEU A 207 4.50 -15.85 -7.88
N GLY A 208 3.24 -16.27 -8.01
CA GLY A 208 2.70 -16.90 -9.21
C GLY A 208 2.67 -15.98 -10.44
N LEU A 209 2.57 -14.66 -10.25
CA LEU A 209 2.58 -13.68 -11.34
C LEU A 209 4.00 -13.36 -11.85
N LEU A 210 5.05 -13.54 -11.03
CA LEU A 210 6.44 -13.28 -11.42
C LEU A 210 6.93 -14.03 -12.68
N PRO A 211 6.68 -15.34 -12.87
CA PRO A 211 7.07 -16.04 -14.09
C PRO A 211 6.33 -15.48 -15.33
N LEU A 212 5.07 -15.07 -15.18
CA LEU A 212 4.31 -14.44 -16.26
C LEU A 212 4.93 -13.10 -16.66
N VAL A 213 5.31 -12.25 -15.69
CA VAL A 213 6.02 -10.98 -15.94
C VAL A 213 7.30 -11.24 -16.72
N ARG A 214 8.14 -12.19 -16.25
CA ARG A 214 9.39 -12.54 -16.93
C ARG A 214 9.14 -13.00 -18.36
N TRP A 215 8.16 -13.85 -18.58
CA TRP A 215 7.79 -14.34 -19.91
C TRP A 215 7.29 -13.21 -20.83
N ILE A 216 6.46 -12.29 -20.34
CA ILE A 216 6.00 -11.12 -21.10
C ILE A 216 7.18 -10.23 -21.50
N VAL A 217 8.07 -9.91 -20.55
CA VAL A 217 9.27 -9.09 -20.81
C VAL A 217 10.15 -9.76 -21.85
N GLN A 218 10.43 -11.06 -21.72
CA GLN A 218 11.21 -11.83 -22.69
C GLN A 218 10.57 -11.84 -24.08
N ARG A 219 9.25 -12.07 -24.18
CA ARG A 219 8.52 -12.02 -25.45
C ARG A 219 8.57 -10.64 -26.10
N GLN A 220 8.45 -9.57 -25.32
CA GLN A 220 8.57 -8.21 -25.83
C GLN A 220 9.97 -7.94 -26.39
N GLN A 221 11.01 -8.45 -25.73
CA GLN A 221 12.38 -8.32 -26.22
C GLN A 221 12.60 -9.06 -27.53
N GLN A 222 12.16 -10.31 -27.63
CA GLN A 222 12.24 -11.09 -28.88
C GLN A 222 11.54 -10.35 -30.04
N ARG A 223 10.36 -9.77 -29.79
CA ARG A 223 9.62 -8.96 -30.78
C ARG A 223 10.32 -7.66 -31.16
N SER A 224 11.06 -7.03 -30.26
CA SER A 224 11.81 -5.81 -30.53
C SER A 224 13.05 -6.10 -31.38
N THR A 225 13.79 -7.16 -31.05
CA THR A 225 14.96 -7.59 -31.83
C THR A 225 14.56 -8.00 -33.25
N GLY A 226 13.44 -8.70 -33.41
CA GLY A 226 12.90 -9.06 -34.73
C GLY A 226 12.43 -7.87 -35.58
N ARG A 227 12.12 -6.72 -34.98
CA ARG A 227 11.78 -5.48 -35.70
C ARG A 227 13.02 -4.77 -36.25
N HIS A 228 14.13 -4.77 -35.52
CA HIS A 228 15.39 -4.18 -35.99
C HIS A 228 16.12 -5.03 -37.03
N ALA A 229 15.87 -6.35 -37.06
CA ALA A 229 16.38 -7.23 -38.12
C ALA A 229 15.67 -7.07 -39.48
N ARG A 230 14.54 -6.34 -39.55
CA ARG A 230 13.78 -6.07 -40.78
C ARG A 230 14.00 -4.63 -41.30
N LEU A 231 15.24 -4.16 -41.31
CA LEU A 231 15.64 -3.06 -42.18
C LEU A 231 16.37 -3.68 -43.39
N PRO A 232 15.65 -3.97 -44.50
CA PRO A 232 16.29 -4.38 -45.73
C PRO A 232 17.03 -3.18 -46.36
N LEU A 233 18.17 -3.50 -46.97
CA LEU A 233 18.97 -2.61 -47.81
C LEU A 233 18.08 -1.77 -48.73
N HIS A 234 18.18 -0.44 -48.64
CA HIS A 234 17.93 0.41 -49.79
C HIS A 234 19.29 0.83 -50.37
N THR A 235 19.66 0.09 -51.41
CA THR A 235 20.30 0.53 -52.67
C THR A 235 20.56 2.04 -52.79
N VAL A 236 21.82 2.43 -53.00
CA VAL A 236 22.38 2.95 -54.27
C VAL A 236 23.87 2.64 -54.29
#